data_AF-A0A9D9Q284-F1
#
_entry.id   AF-A0A9D9Q284-F1
#
_cell.length_a   1.000
_cell.length_b   1.000
_cell.length_c   1.000
_cell.angle_alpha   90.00
_cell.angle_beta   90.00
_cell.angle_gamma   90.00
#
_symmetry.space_group_name_H-M   'P 1'
#
loop_
_entity.id
_entity.type
_entity.pdbx_description
1 polymer ?
#
loop_
_entity_poly.entity_id
_entity_poly.type
_entity_poly.pdbx_seq_one_letter_code
_entity_poly.pdbx_strand_id
1 'polypeptide(L)'
;NARRISTTVPELIDDVRPGERIRLDDGKLELEVQMVRVPDEIVCRVITGGFLAGGKGIHLPQTHLSLAALTEKDRSDVRWIAERDFDFVALSLVQDPESVLELRGLLASAGSSAKIIAKIEKPRALEKIKPIIEAADAILVARGDMGVEMDLPEVPLVQKRLAVLCRDSGKPCIIATQMLESMTANPTPTRAEVSDVANAVFDMGDAVMLSGETAIGQYPEPAVKMMNSIVQRAEEYQQKQPGHEFITGPIAGGNAAIARAVHTIVHSEPVQAVVAFSVTGATAQALSKMRLSVPVLLLTPNMRVMRQACLLYGVQARQAATPEHTRDVLEIAGQTVLKLGWAGKGERIVVVSGRPLGQPGSTNTLVVHTL
;
A
#
# COMPACT_ATOMS: atom_id res chain seq x y z
N ASN A 1 -2.88 -3.74 42.54
CA ASN A 1 -2.41 -4.90 41.74
C ASN A 1 -1.32 -4.49 40.74
N ALA A 2 -0.15 -4.03 41.21
CA ALA A 2 0.96 -3.61 40.34
C ALA A 2 2.03 -4.70 40.10
N ARG A 3 1.81 -5.93 40.63
CA ARG A 3 2.81 -7.01 40.64
C ARG A 3 2.53 -8.15 39.65
N ARG A 4 1.32 -8.24 39.11
CA ARG A 4 0.90 -9.27 38.14
C ARG A 4 -0.13 -8.69 37.18
N ILE A 5 -0.01 -9.05 35.91
CA ILE A 5 -0.95 -8.75 34.81
C ILE A 5 -1.09 -10.02 33.96
N SER A 6 -2.23 -10.18 33.28
CA SER A 6 -2.51 -11.30 32.38
C SER A 6 -2.36 -10.89 30.91
N THR A 7 -2.14 -11.85 30.02
CA THR A 7 -2.15 -11.67 28.56
C THR A 7 -3.20 -12.56 27.91
N THR A 8 -3.70 -12.17 26.74
CA THR A 8 -4.56 -13.00 25.88
C THR A 8 -3.77 -13.93 24.97
N VAL A 9 -2.44 -13.90 25.05
CA VAL A 9 -1.51 -14.67 24.21
C VAL A 9 -0.82 -15.73 25.08
N PRO A 10 -1.41 -16.92 25.28
CA PRO A 10 -0.81 -17.97 26.09
C PRO A 10 0.51 -18.50 25.50
N GLU A 11 0.66 -18.50 24.16
CA GLU A 11 1.85 -18.97 23.43
C GLU A 11 3.12 -18.20 23.80
N LEU A 12 2.96 -17.00 24.37
CA LEU A 12 4.06 -16.16 24.81
C LEU A 12 4.99 -16.89 25.80
N ILE A 13 4.45 -17.82 26.60
CA ILE A 13 5.24 -18.60 27.55
C ILE A 13 6.22 -19.57 26.87
N ASP A 14 5.87 -20.07 25.69
CA ASP A 14 6.67 -21.03 24.93
C ASP A 14 7.71 -20.31 24.05
N ASP A 15 7.45 -19.06 23.71
CA ASP A 15 8.24 -18.30 22.74
C ASP A 15 9.31 -17.41 23.39
N VAL A 16 9.00 -16.71 24.50
CA VAL A 16 9.97 -15.76 25.09
C VAL A 16 11.15 -16.45 25.79
N ARG A 17 12.30 -15.77 25.81
CA ARG A 17 13.50 -16.25 26.50
C ARG A 17 14.02 -15.25 27.53
N PRO A 18 14.68 -15.70 28.62
CA PRO A 18 15.37 -14.81 29.54
C PRO A 18 16.32 -13.85 28.81
N GLY A 19 16.27 -12.57 29.20
CA GLY A 19 17.02 -11.47 28.57
C GLY A 19 16.26 -10.70 27.49
N GLU A 20 15.17 -11.25 26.94
CA GLU A 20 14.38 -10.57 25.90
C GLU A 20 13.55 -9.40 26.46
N ARG A 21 13.21 -8.45 25.58
CA ARG A 21 12.38 -7.29 25.93
C ARG A 21 10.91 -7.57 25.61
N ILE A 22 10.04 -7.19 26.54
CA ILE A 22 8.59 -7.12 26.32
C ILE A 22 8.19 -5.64 26.41
N ARG A 23 7.61 -5.13 25.33
CA ARG A 23 7.13 -3.75 25.22
C ARG A 23 5.61 -3.72 25.37
N LEU A 24 5.09 -2.80 26.17
CA LEU A 24 3.65 -2.65 26.44
C LEU A 24 3.17 -1.25 26.08
N ASP A 25 1.90 -1.13 25.68
CA ASP A 25 1.25 0.14 25.29
C ASP A 25 2.09 0.92 24.26
N ASP A 26 2.31 0.29 23.11
CA ASP A 26 3.08 0.83 21.98
C ASP A 26 4.52 1.23 22.37
N GLY A 27 5.14 0.44 23.25
CA GLY A 27 6.52 0.64 23.70
C GLY A 27 6.71 1.70 24.79
N LYS A 28 5.64 2.27 25.34
CA LYS A 28 5.74 3.23 26.46
C LYS A 28 6.27 2.60 27.74
N LEU A 29 6.00 1.33 27.95
CA LEU A 29 6.55 0.56 29.06
C LEU A 29 7.42 -0.57 28.50
N GLU A 30 8.51 -0.87 29.18
CA GLU A 30 9.45 -1.91 28.79
C GLU A 30 9.79 -2.81 29.97
N LEU A 31 9.74 -4.11 29.73
CA LEU A 31 10.08 -5.17 30.66
C LEU A 31 11.22 -6.03 30.09
N GLU A 32 12.01 -6.63 30.98
CA GLU A 32 13.03 -7.62 30.64
C GLU A 32 12.66 -8.97 31.25
N VAL A 33 12.57 -10.01 30.43
CA VAL A 33 12.30 -11.37 30.91
C VAL A 33 13.46 -11.83 31.79
N GLN A 34 13.20 -12.14 33.06
CA GLN A 34 14.19 -12.71 33.97
C GLN A 34 14.16 -14.24 33.94
N MET A 35 12.96 -14.81 33.96
CA MET A 35 12.75 -16.25 33.90
C MET A 35 11.32 -16.58 33.45
N VAL A 36 11.18 -17.74 32.82
CA VAL A 36 9.87 -18.34 32.48
C VAL A 36 9.59 -19.46 33.47
N ARG A 37 8.43 -19.40 34.14
CA ARG A 37 7.93 -20.40 35.08
C ARG A 37 6.71 -21.08 34.46
N VAL A 38 6.96 -22.23 33.86
CA VAL A 38 5.93 -23.07 33.25
C VAL A 38 4.97 -23.58 34.36
N PRO A 39 3.65 -23.57 34.15
CA PRO A 39 2.98 -23.37 32.87
C PRO A 39 2.38 -21.98 32.62
N ASP A 40 2.50 -21.00 33.53
CA ASP A 40 1.66 -19.80 33.47
C ASP A 40 2.29 -18.47 33.91
N GLU A 41 3.57 -18.40 34.28
CA GLU A 41 4.18 -17.16 34.78
C GLU A 41 5.48 -16.79 34.05
N ILE A 42 5.54 -15.55 33.54
CA ILE A 42 6.77 -14.95 33.04
C ILE A 42 7.16 -13.87 34.03
N VAL A 43 8.32 -14.04 34.66
CA VAL A 43 8.84 -13.09 35.64
C VAL A 43 9.71 -12.08 34.91
N CYS A 44 9.32 -10.82 34.97
CA CYS A 44 10.04 -9.73 34.32
C CYS A 44 10.54 -8.68 35.32
N ARG A 45 11.63 -8.01 34.95
CA ARG A 45 12.09 -6.76 35.57
C ARG A 45 11.53 -5.59 34.78
N VAL A 46 10.93 -4.62 35.47
CA VAL A 46 10.51 -3.37 34.84
C VAL A 46 11.75 -2.53 34.51
N ILE A 47 11.90 -2.17 33.24
CA ILE A 47 12.97 -1.30 32.75
C ILE A 47 12.44 0.13 32.66
N THR A 48 11.28 0.29 32.02
CA THR A 48 10.56 1.56 31.93
C THR A 48 9.15 1.34 32.47
N GLY A 49 8.88 1.94 33.61
CA GLY A 49 7.57 1.87 34.28
C GLY A 49 6.63 3.00 33.86
N GLY A 50 5.36 2.84 34.20
CA GLY A 50 4.34 3.84 33.89
C GLY A 50 2.94 3.33 34.23
N PHE A 51 1.94 4.13 33.86
CA PHE A 51 0.54 3.71 33.94
C PHE A 51 0.23 2.77 32.77
N LEU A 52 -0.33 1.59 33.07
CA LEU A 52 -0.80 0.62 32.08
C LEU A 52 -2.32 0.46 32.21
N ALA A 53 -3.05 0.86 31.18
CA ALA A 53 -4.49 0.63 31.11
C ALA A 53 -4.81 -0.83 30.68
N GLY A 54 -6.08 -1.21 30.76
CA GLY A 54 -6.54 -2.51 30.23
C GLY A 54 -6.52 -2.55 28.71
N GLY A 55 -6.34 -3.74 28.13
CA GLY A 55 -6.44 -3.97 26.69
C GLY A 55 -5.30 -3.38 25.86
N LYS A 56 -4.13 -3.15 26.46
CA LYS A 56 -2.96 -2.61 25.77
C LYS A 56 -2.17 -3.70 25.06
N GLY A 57 -1.61 -3.36 23.90
CA GLY A 57 -0.82 -4.26 23.06
C GLY A 57 0.48 -4.71 23.73
N ILE A 58 0.96 -5.87 23.29
CA ILE A 58 2.22 -6.48 23.70
C ILE A 58 3.08 -6.66 22.46
N HIS A 59 4.33 -6.21 22.55
CA HIS A 59 5.30 -6.25 21.47
C HIS A 59 6.55 -7.00 21.93
N LEU A 60 7.10 -7.82 21.04
CA LEU A 60 8.20 -8.73 21.33
C LEU A 60 9.26 -8.62 20.23
N PRO A 61 10.13 -7.60 20.30
CA PRO A 61 11.07 -7.29 19.20
C PRO A 61 12.04 -8.42 18.87
N GLN A 62 12.46 -9.18 19.89
CA GLN A 62 13.43 -10.27 19.74
C GLN A 62 12.81 -11.67 19.63
N THR A 63 11.54 -11.82 20.01
CA THR A 63 10.93 -13.14 20.15
C THR A 63 10.36 -13.62 18.81
N HIS A 64 10.69 -14.86 18.45
CA HIS A 64 9.97 -15.53 17.37
C HIS A 64 8.61 -15.99 17.90
N LEU A 65 7.57 -15.20 17.62
CA LEU A 65 6.20 -15.62 17.86
C LEU A 65 5.85 -16.79 16.94
N SER A 66 5.39 -17.89 17.55
CA SER A 66 4.84 -19.06 16.87
C SER A 66 3.42 -18.83 16.34
N LEU A 67 2.82 -17.68 16.66
CA LEU A 67 1.52 -17.26 16.13
C LEU A 67 1.50 -17.20 14.61
N ALA A 68 0.55 -17.93 14.03
CA ALA A 68 0.20 -17.79 12.63
C ALA A 68 -0.30 -16.36 12.34
N ALA A 69 0.07 -15.81 11.19
CA ALA A 69 -0.45 -14.51 10.74
C ALA A 69 -1.98 -14.52 10.52
N LEU A 70 -2.54 -15.71 10.28
CA LEU A 70 -3.98 -15.93 10.23
C LEU A 70 -4.44 -16.64 11.52
N THR A 71 -5.32 -15.99 12.26
CA THR A 71 -6.02 -16.58 13.40
C THR A 71 -7.23 -17.42 12.93
N GLU A 72 -7.82 -18.20 13.83
CA GLU A 72 -9.08 -18.91 13.53
C GLU A 72 -10.22 -17.92 13.21
N LYS A 73 -10.22 -16.78 13.89
CA LYS A 73 -11.14 -15.69 13.57
C LYS A 73 -10.94 -15.21 12.14
N ASP A 74 -9.71 -14.93 11.71
CA ASP A 74 -9.43 -14.45 10.36
C ASP A 74 -9.90 -15.45 9.30
N ARG A 75 -9.66 -16.75 9.54
CA ARG A 75 -10.17 -17.82 8.66
C ARG A 75 -11.70 -17.85 8.60
N SER A 76 -12.37 -17.64 9.73
CA SER A 76 -13.84 -17.57 9.78
C SER A 76 -14.40 -16.32 9.07
N ASP A 77 -13.66 -15.21 9.07
CA ASP A 77 -14.06 -13.96 8.43
C ASP A 77 -13.97 -14.03 6.89
N VAL A 78 -13.18 -14.96 6.32
CA VAL A 78 -12.99 -15.08 4.85
C VAL A 78 -14.33 -15.20 4.11
N ARG A 79 -15.26 -16.00 4.61
CA ARG A 79 -16.58 -16.16 3.96
C ARG A 79 -17.38 -14.85 4.01
N TRP A 80 -17.35 -14.15 5.14
CA TRP A 80 -18.00 -12.85 5.33
C TRP A 80 -17.41 -11.77 4.41
N ILE A 81 -16.09 -11.81 4.20
CA ILE A 81 -15.38 -10.94 3.26
C ILE A 81 -15.82 -11.22 1.81
N ALA A 82 -15.86 -12.50 1.42
CA ALA A 82 -16.23 -12.89 0.07
C ALA A 82 -17.66 -12.46 -0.30
N GLU A 83 -18.61 -12.64 0.62
CA GLU A 83 -20.02 -12.25 0.45
C GLU A 83 -20.23 -10.74 0.26
N ARG A 84 -19.29 -9.90 0.72
CA ARG A 84 -19.38 -8.42 0.66
C ARG A 84 -18.63 -7.79 -0.50
N ASP A 85 -18.02 -8.60 -1.34
CA ASP A 85 -17.33 -8.15 -2.55
C ASP A 85 -16.21 -7.14 -2.29
N PHE A 86 -15.49 -7.25 -1.16
CA PHE A 86 -14.37 -6.34 -0.87
C PHE A 86 -13.33 -6.35 -1.99
N ASP A 87 -12.77 -5.18 -2.26
CA ASP A 87 -11.73 -5.00 -3.29
C ASP A 87 -10.35 -5.39 -2.78
N PHE A 88 -10.11 -5.17 -1.48
CA PHE A 88 -8.84 -5.41 -0.79
C PHE A 88 -9.05 -6.06 0.59
N VAL A 89 -8.10 -6.90 0.99
CA VAL A 89 -7.98 -7.46 2.35
C VAL A 89 -6.54 -7.21 2.81
N ALA A 90 -6.37 -6.54 3.95
CA ALA A 90 -5.06 -6.32 4.54
C ALA A 90 -4.75 -7.40 5.58
N LEU A 91 -3.64 -8.12 5.39
CA LEU A 91 -3.17 -9.16 6.31
C LEU A 91 -2.14 -8.56 7.27
N SER A 92 -2.43 -8.62 8.57
CA SER A 92 -1.55 -8.18 9.65
C SER A 92 -0.45 -9.18 9.96
N LEU A 93 0.61 -8.70 10.62
CA LEU A 93 1.71 -9.52 11.16
C LEU A 93 2.37 -10.45 10.13
N VAL A 94 2.38 -10.05 8.85
CA VAL A 94 3.00 -10.85 7.78
C VAL A 94 4.50 -10.93 8.03
N GLN A 95 5.02 -12.15 8.11
CA GLN A 95 6.44 -12.44 8.29
C GLN A 95 7.02 -13.29 7.16
N ASP A 96 6.17 -13.92 6.37
CA ASP A 96 6.53 -14.90 5.35
C ASP A 96 5.52 -14.89 4.19
N PRO A 97 5.94 -15.29 2.98
CA PRO A 97 5.05 -15.33 1.81
C PRO A 97 3.95 -16.39 1.93
N GLU A 98 4.18 -17.46 2.70
CA GLU A 98 3.23 -18.56 2.88
C GLU A 98 1.91 -18.08 3.46
N SER A 99 1.93 -17.19 4.46
CA SER A 99 0.72 -16.59 5.04
C SER A 99 -0.14 -15.81 4.02
N VAL A 100 0.51 -15.09 3.10
CA VAL A 100 -0.17 -14.35 2.02
C VAL A 100 -0.79 -15.32 1.01
N LEU A 101 -0.08 -16.39 0.68
CA LEU A 101 -0.57 -17.44 -0.23
C LEU A 101 -1.70 -18.25 0.39
N GLU A 102 -1.66 -18.53 1.70
CA GLU A 102 -2.73 -19.17 2.45
C GLU A 102 -4.01 -18.32 2.36
N LEU A 103 -3.95 -17.03 2.71
CA LEU A 103 -5.10 -16.13 2.61
C LEU A 103 -5.64 -16.06 1.16
N ARG A 104 -4.74 -16.05 0.16
CA ARG A 104 -5.13 -16.07 -1.26
C ARG A 104 -5.93 -17.31 -1.61
N GLY A 105 -5.47 -18.49 -1.17
CA GLY A 105 -6.17 -19.75 -1.37
C GLY A 105 -7.55 -19.76 -0.70
N LEU A 106 -7.64 -19.24 0.53
CA LEU A 106 -8.89 -19.14 1.28
C LEU A 106 -9.89 -18.21 0.58
N LEU A 107 -9.47 -17.01 0.18
CA LEU A 107 -10.31 -16.05 -0.54
C LEU A 107 -10.79 -16.63 -1.87
N ALA A 108 -9.90 -17.24 -2.66
CA ALA A 108 -10.24 -17.86 -3.93
C ALA A 108 -11.24 -19.03 -3.74
N SER A 109 -11.05 -19.87 -2.73
CA SER A 109 -11.97 -20.99 -2.41
C SER A 109 -13.35 -20.48 -1.99
N ALA A 110 -13.42 -19.29 -1.38
CA ALA A 110 -14.67 -18.62 -1.03
C ALA A 110 -15.28 -17.82 -2.20
N GLY A 111 -14.68 -17.84 -3.40
CA GLY A 111 -15.16 -17.10 -4.56
C GLY A 111 -14.81 -15.60 -4.56
N SER A 112 -13.93 -15.15 -3.66
CA SER A 112 -13.45 -13.78 -3.61
C SER A 112 -12.23 -13.57 -4.50
N SER A 113 -12.23 -12.46 -5.24
CA SER A 113 -11.07 -11.96 -5.99
C SER A 113 -10.51 -10.67 -5.37
N ALA A 114 -10.66 -10.49 -4.06
CA ALA A 114 -10.06 -9.38 -3.33
C ALA A 114 -8.52 -9.45 -3.43
N LYS A 115 -7.88 -8.29 -3.58
CA LYS A 115 -6.43 -8.16 -3.57
C LYS A 115 -5.89 -8.18 -2.14
N ILE A 116 -4.74 -8.80 -1.93
CA ILE A 116 -4.14 -8.89 -0.60
C ILE A 116 -3.08 -7.81 -0.40
N ILE A 117 -3.23 -7.03 0.66
CA ILE A 117 -2.25 -6.05 1.13
C ILE A 117 -1.48 -6.67 2.29
N ALA A 118 -0.19 -6.92 2.14
CA ALA A 118 0.62 -7.41 3.27
C ALA A 118 1.08 -6.23 4.13
N LYS A 119 0.74 -6.24 5.42
CA LYS A 119 1.19 -5.24 6.39
C LYS A 119 2.55 -5.63 6.93
N ILE A 120 3.55 -4.80 6.68
CA ILE A 120 4.92 -4.99 7.16
C ILE A 120 5.04 -4.27 8.49
N GLU A 121 4.95 -5.05 9.56
CA GLU A 121 4.93 -4.58 10.96
C GLU A 121 6.17 -5.08 11.72
N LYS A 122 6.68 -6.26 11.35
CA LYS A 122 7.77 -6.95 12.06
C LYS A 122 9.10 -6.86 11.30
N PRO A 123 10.24 -6.69 11.99
CA PRO A 123 11.56 -6.69 11.36
C PRO A 123 11.84 -7.96 10.56
N ARG A 124 11.36 -9.10 11.03
CA ARG A 124 11.53 -10.39 10.38
C ARG A 124 10.95 -10.47 8.97
N ALA A 125 9.86 -9.76 8.71
CA ALA A 125 9.30 -9.67 7.36
C ALA A 125 10.33 -9.12 6.35
N LEU A 126 11.28 -8.29 6.82
CA LEU A 126 12.34 -7.70 6.01
C LEU A 126 13.36 -8.72 5.52
N GLU A 127 13.52 -9.85 6.21
CA GLU A 127 14.40 -10.95 5.81
C GLU A 127 13.87 -11.66 4.56
N LYS A 128 12.54 -11.80 4.44
CA LYS A 128 11.85 -12.45 3.32
C LYS A 128 11.06 -11.47 2.44
N ILE A 129 11.46 -10.20 2.44
CA ILE A 129 10.62 -9.14 1.87
C ILE A 129 10.34 -9.28 0.38
N LYS A 130 11.30 -9.73 -0.41
CA LYS A 130 11.12 -9.90 -1.87
C LYS A 130 10.04 -10.97 -2.18
N PRO A 131 10.14 -12.21 -1.64
CA PRO A 131 9.06 -13.18 -1.74
C PRO A 131 7.69 -12.68 -1.26
N ILE A 132 7.65 -11.90 -0.16
CA ILE A 132 6.39 -11.34 0.35
C ILE A 132 5.79 -10.34 -0.66
N ILE A 133 6.60 -9.45 -1.23
CA ILE A 133 6.18 -8.50 -2.28
C ILE A 133 5.66 -9.23 -3.52
N GLU A 134 6.32 -10.31 -3.92
CA GLU A 134 5.90 -11.13 -5.06
C GLU A 134 4.53 -11.79 -4.81
N ALA A 135 4.34 -12.33 -3.60
CA ALA A 135 3.12 -13.02 -3.18
C ALA A 135 1.94 -12.06 -2.95
N ALA A 136 2.18 -10.82 -2.52
CA ALA A 136 1.15 -9.83 -2.21
C ALA A 136 0.70 -9.03 -3.46
N ASP A 137 -0.48 -8.42 -3.41
CA ASP A 137 -0.97 -7.51 -4.45
C ASP A 137 -0.53 -6.06 -4.20
N ALA A 138 -0.33 -5.69 -2.93
CA ALA A 138 0.25 -4.43 -2.48
C ALA A 138 0.92 -4.61 -1.10
N ILE A 139 1.70 -3.61 -0.70
CA ILE A 139 2.36 -3.57 0.61
C ILE A 139 1.88 -2.36 1.39
N LEU A 140 1.70 -2.54 2.70
CA LEU A 140 1.46 -1.46 3.64
C LEU A 140 2.63 -1.37 4.63
N VAL A 141 3.29 -0.22 4.66
CA VAL A 141 4.37 0.08 5.61
C VAL A 141 3.73 0.60 6.90
N ALA A 142 3.66 -0.25 7.93
CA ALA A 142 2.96 0.05 9.19
C ALA A 142 3.94 0.65 10.21
N ARG A 143 4.21 1.95 10.08
CA ARG A 143 5.31 2.65 10.76
C ARG A 143 5.15 2.70 12.27
N GLY A 144 3.92 2.83 12.76
CA GLY A 144 3.59 2.78 14.19
C GLY A 144 3.98 1.43 14.79
N ASP A 145 3.52 0.33 14.21
CA ASP A 145 3.85 -1.02 14.65
C ASP A 145 5.36 -1.30 14.52
N MET A 146 5.96 -0.95 13.37
CA MET A 146 7.40 -1.09 13.15
C MET A 146 8.20 -0.31 14.20
N GLY A 147 7.84 0.93 14.52
CA GLY A 147 8.54 1.76 15.49
C GLY A 147 8.56 1.18 16.91
N VAL A 148 7.63 0.27 17.22
CA VAL A 148 7.64 -0.47 18.49
C VAL A 148 8.49 -1.75 18.41
N GLU A 149 8.71 -2.29 17.22
CA GLU A 149 9.35 -3.60 17.00
C GLU A 149 10.81 -3.51 16.50
N MET A 150 11.25 -2.35 16.01
CA MET A 150 12.65 -2.08 15.64
C MET A 150 13.18 -0.80 16.26
N ASP A 151 14.44 -0.49 15.95
CA ASP A 151 15.03 0.80 16.30
C ASP A 151 14.34 1.92 15.51
N LEU A 152 13.92 2.98 16.21
CA LEU A 152 13.13 4.06 15.61
C LEU A 152 13.84 4.76 14.43
N PRO A 153 15.16 5.03 14.48
CA PRO A 153 15.91 5.56 13.35
C PRO A 153 15.95 4.66 12.10
N GLU A 154 15.73 3.35 12.25
CA GLU A 154 15.71 2.41 11.11
C GLU A 154 14.39 2.48 10.32
N VAL A 155 13.27 2.82 10.98
CA VAL A 155 11.94 2.88 10.36
C VAL A 155 11.90 3.70 9.06
N PRO A 156 12.39 4.96 9.01
CA PRO A 156 12.40 5.73 7.77
C PRO A 156 13.31 5.12 6.68
N LEU A 157 14.37 4.40 7.05
CA LEU A 157 15.25 3.73 6.09
C LEU A 157 14.54 2.52 5.46
N VAL A 158 13.82 1.76 6.29
CA VAL A 158 13.01 0.63 5.82
C VAL A 158 11.87 1.09 4.93
N GLN A 159 11.17 2.18 5.29
CA GLN A 159 10.13 2.78 4.43
C GLN A 159 10.66 3.04 3.01
N LYS A 160 11.79 3.76 2.90
CA LYS A 160 12.43 4.07 1.61
C LYS A 160 12.75 2.80 0.81
N ARG A 161 13.35 1.82 1.49
CA ARG A 161 13.69 0.52 0.88
C ARG A 161 12.44 -0.21 0.37
N LEU A 162 11.37 -0.25 1.16
CA LEU A 162 10.13 -0.92 0.80
C LEU A 162 9.45 -0.25 -0.39
N ALA A 163 9.36 1.08 -0.41
CA ALA A 163 8.76 1.81 -1.52
C ALA A 163 9.51 1.57 -2.84
N VAL A 164 10.84 1.56 -2.84
CA VAL A 164 11.66 1.23 -4.01
C VAL A 164 11.42 -0.21 -4.47
N LEU A 165 11.44 -1.19 -3.56
CA LEU A 165 11.21 -2.59 -3.91
C LEU A 165 9.79 -2.82 -4.48
N CYS A 166 8.78 -2.18 -3.89
CA CYS A 166 7.40 -2.27 -4.36
C CYS A 166 7.27 -1.69 -5.77
N ARG A 167 7.81 -0.49 -6.00
CA ARG A 167 7.85 0.15 -7.32
C ARG A 167 8.55 -0.76 -8.33
N ASP A 168 9.72 -1.30 -8.00
CA ASP A 168 10.49 -2.14 -8.91
C ASP A 168 9.76 -3.46 -9.24
N SER A 169 8.98 -4.00 -8.31
CA SER A 169 8.08 -5.14 -8.53
C SER A 169 6.71 -4.76 -9.14
N GLY A 170 6.44 -3.47 -9.35
CA GLY A 170 5.15 -2.96 -9.85
C GLY A 170 3.98 -3.14 -8.88
N LYS A 171 4.25 -3.32 -7.59
CA LYS A 171 3.25 -3.48 -6.53
C LYS A 171 3.02 -2.13 -5.85
N PRO A 172 1.78 -1.70 -5.58
CA PRO A 172 1.52 -0.48 -4.84
C PRO A 172 2.10 -0.52 -3.44
N CYS A 173 2.68 0.60 -3.00
CA CYS A 173 3.16 0.80 -1.63
C CYS A 173 2.30 1.83 -0.91
N ILE A 174 1.65 1.43 0.19
CA ILE A 174 0.87 2.31 1.06
C ILE A 174 1.74 2.68 2.25
N ILE A 175 1.98 3.98 2.47
CA ILE A 175 2.65 4.49 3.67
C ILE A 175 1.59 4.84 4.70
N ALA A 176 1.63 4.18 5.85
CA ALA A 176 0.54 4.17 6.82
C ALA A 176 0.99 4.49 8.24
N THR A 177 0.01 4.91 9.06
CA THR A 177 0.09 5.25 10.49
C THR A 177 0.97 6.46 10.79
N GLN A 178 0.67 7.21 11.85
CA GLN A 178 1.42 8.40 12.27
C GLN A 178 1.59 9.46 11.15
N MET A 179 0.59 9.61 10.28
CA MET A 179 0.66 10.58 9.18
C MET A 179 0.28 11.98 9.66
N LEU A 180 -0.94 12.14 10.18
CA LEU A 180 -1.46 13.41 10.71
C LEU A 180 -2.11 13.18 12.09
N GLU A 181 -1.52 12.31 12.92
CA GLU A 181 -2.10 11.81 14.18
C GLU A 181 -2.60 12.93 15.11
N SER A 182 -1.89 14.05 15.19
CA SER A 182 -2.31 15.20 15.99
C SER A 182 -3.66 15.77 15.58
N MET A 183 -4.08 15.54 14.32
CA MET A 183 -5.37 15.97 13.80
C MET A 183 -6.57 15.15 14.30
N THR A 184 -6.33 14.07 15.04
CA THR A 184 -7.38 13.39 15.81
C THR A 184 -8.00 14.34 16.84
N ALA A 185 -7.19 15.23 17.44
CA ALA A 185 -7.61 16.17 18.48
C ALA A 185 -7.44 17.65 18.10
N ASN A 186 -6.74 17.97 17.01
CA ASN A 186 -6.45 19.34 16.60
C ASN A 186 -6.93 19.61 15.16
N PRO A 187 -7.34 20.85 14.83
CA PRO A 187 -7.80 21.19 13.48
C PRO A 187 -6.66 21.30 12.45
N THR A 188 -5.40 21.31 12.89
CA THR A 188 -4.21 21.45 12.03
C THR A 188 -3.09 20.54 12.52
N PRO A 189 -2.27 19.97 11.61
CA PRO A 189 -1.16 19.11 11.99
C PRO A 189 0.04 19.93 12.45
N THR A 190 1.03 19.24 12.99
CA THR A 190 2.35 19.79 13.27
C THR A 190 3.18 19.95 12.00
N ARG A 191 4.22 20.78 12.05
CA ARG A 191 5.20 20.91 10.94
C ARG A 191 5.95 19.61 10.65
N ALA A 192 6.17 18.79 11.68
CA ALA A 192 6.86 17.51 11.55
C ALA A 192 6.00 16.51 10.77
N GLU A 193 4.71 16.40 11.08
CA GLU A 193 3.75 15.56 10.35
C GLU A 193 3.62 16.00 8.88
N VAL A 194 3.55 17.31 8.62
CA VAL A 194 3.54 17.82 7.25
C VAL A 194 4.79 17.39 6.47
N SER A 195 5.97 17.50 7.10
CA SER A 195 7.23 17.06 6.49
C SER A 195 7.26 15.54 6.27
N ASP A 196 6.69 14.77 7.18
CA ASP A 196 6.66 13.31 7.11
C ASP A 196 5.77 12.82 5.97
N VAL A 197 4.55 13.38 5.82
CA VAL A 197 3.67 13.11 4.68
C VAL A 197 4.35 13.48 3.36
N ALA A 198 5.02 14.63 3.28
CA ALA A 198 5.74 15.04 2.07
C ALA A 198 6.88 14.05 1.73
N ASN A 199 7.62 13.57 2.74
CA ASN A 199 8.66 12.57 2.53
C ASN A 199 8.10 11.21 2.07
N ALA A 200 6.91 10.80 2.51
CA ALA A 200 6.25 9.60 1.98
C ALA A 200 6.00 9.68 0.47
N VAL A 201 5.68 10.87 -0.05
CA VAL A 201 5.56 11.14 -1.49
C VAL A 201 6.93 11.09 -2.16
N PHE A 202 7.95 11.75 -1.60
CA PHE A 202 9.31 11.74 -2.15
C PHE A 202 9.93 10.34 -2.18
N ASP A 203 9.54 9.49 -1.24
CA ASP A 203 9.91 8.08 -1.17
C ASP A 203 9.20 7.21 -2.19
N MET A 204 8.33 7.80 -3.01
CA MET A 204 7.58 7.15 -4.08
C MET A 204 6.49 6.20 -3.57
N GLY A 205 5.85 6.50 -2.44
CA GLY A 205 4.62 5.82 -2.04
C GLY A 205 3.51 5.99 -3.10
N ASP A 206 2.72 4.95 -3.34
CA ASP A 206 1.55 5.02 -4.24
C ASP A 206 0.32 5.59 -3.53
N ALA A 207 0.23 5.40 -2.21
CA ALA A 207 -0.84 5.92 -1.39
C ALA A 207 -0.36 6.25 0.03
N VAL A 208 -1.10 7.16 0.68
CA VAL A 208 -0.94 7.56 2.07
C VAL A 208 -2.23 7.24 2.82
N MET A 209 -2.12 6.81 4.09
CA MET A 209 -3.28 6.33 4.87
C MET A 209 -3.50 7.15 6.14
N LEU A 210 -4.75 7.58 6.35
CA LEU A 210 -5.24 8.10 7.62
C LEU A 210 -5.88 6.96 8.42
N SER A 211 -5.62 6.91 9.72
CA SER A 211 -6.10 5.90 10.65
C SER A 211 -7.11 6.50 11.64
N GLY A 212 -6.63 6.92 12.82
CA GLY A 212 -7.49 7.50 13.87
C GLY A 212 -8.09 8.84 13.45
N GLU A 213 -7.37 9.58 12.60
CA GLU A 213 -7.73 10.92 12.14
C GLU A 213 -9.13 10.96 11.51
N THR A 214 -9.49 9.91 10.74
CA THR A 214 -10.79 9.81 10.06
C THR A 214 -11.77 8.87 10.76
N ALA A 215 -11.28 7.86 11.47
CA ALA A 215 -12.11 6.84 12.10
C ALA A 215 -12.77 7.33 13.41
N ILE A 216 -12.02 8.07 14.23
CA ILE A 216 -12.46 8.51 15.57
C ILE A 216 -12.13 9.98 15.87
N GLY A 217 -11.41 10.66 14.96
CA GLY A 217 -10.94 12.02 15.15
C GLY A 217 -12.06 13.06 15.12
N GLN A 218 -11.79 14.20 15.74
CA GLN A 218 -12.70 15.36 15.77
C GLN A 218 -12.71 16.14 14.45
N TYR A 219 -11.71 15.95 13.60
CA TYR A 219 -11.50 16.71 12.37
C TYR A 219 -11.25 15.82 11.13
N PRO A 220 -12.15 14.86 10.81
CA PRO A 220 -11.93 13.88 9.74
C PRO A 220 -11.86 14.50 8.35
N GLU A 221 -12.77 15.42 8.00
CA GLU A 221 -12.74 16.11 6.71
C GLU A 221 -11.53 17.05 6.58
N PRO A 222 -11.19 17.90 7.58
CA PRO A 222 -9.94 18.67 7.56
C PRO A 222 -8.68 17.81 7.39
N ALA A 223 -8.61 16.64 8.02
CA ALA A 223 -7.47 15.73 7.90
C ALA A 223 -7.30 15.24 6.45
N VAL A 224 -8.37 14.82 5.78
CA VAL A 224 -8.33 14.41 4.36
C VAL A 224 -7.93 15.58 3.46
N LYS A 225 -8.51 16.77 3.66
CA LYS A 225 -8.15 17.97 2.89
C LYS A 225 -6.68 18.37 3.07
N MET A 226 -6.18 18.29 4.30
CA MET A 226 -4.78 18.57 4.61
C MET A 226 -3.85 17.56 3.97
N MET A 227 -4.14 16.26 4.10
CA MET A 227 -3.39 15.18 3.44
C MET A 227 -3.27 15.44 1.93
N ASN A 228 -4.40 15.68 1.25
CA ASN A 228 -4.41 15.98 -0.18
C ASN A 228 -3.59 17.24 -0.53
N SER A 229 -3.72 18.30 0.28
CA SER A 229 -3.00 19.56 0.10
C SER A 229 -1.47 19.42 0.23
N ILE A 230 -0.99 18.52 1.11
CA ILE A 230 0.43 18.21 1.26
C ILE A 230 0.92 17.39 0.08
N VAL A 231 0.19 16.32 -0.28
CA VAL A 231 0.54 15.43 -1.40
C VAL A 231 0.68 16.21 -2.70
N GLN A 232 -0.31 17.04 -3.06
CA GLN A 232 -0.27 17.86 -4.27
C GLN A 232 0.96 18.76 -4.33
N ARG A 233 1.30 19.45 -3.22
CA ARG A 233 2.48 20.33 -3.17
C ARG A 233 3.79 19.56 -3.28
N ALA A 234 3.87 18.37 -2.67
CA ALA A 234 5.04 17.51 -2.76
C ALA A 234 5.23 17.00 -4.21
N GLU A 235 4.16 16.55 -4.87
CA GLU A 235 4.19 16.11 -6.27
C GLU A 235 4.58 17.24 -7.21
N GLU A 236 3.98 18.43 -7.06
CA GLU A 236 4.33 19.62 -7.85
C GLU A 236 5.80 20.01 -7.69
N TYR A 237 6.36 19.89 -6.48
CA TYR A 237 7.77 20.14 -6.23
C TYR A 237 8.64 19.10 -6.93
N GLN A 238 8.28 17.82 -6.81
CA GLN A 238 9.02 16.69 -7.36
C GLN A 238 9.06 16.71 -8.89
N GLN A 239 7.96 17.02 -9.56
CA GLN A 239 7.87 17.16 -11.02
C GLN A 239 8.74 18.29 -11.59
N LYS A 240 9.04 19.32 -10.78
CA LYS A 240 9.91 20.43 -11.18
C LYS A 240 11.40 20.15 -10.96
N GLN A 241 11.76 19.05 -10.29
CA GLN A 241 13.16 18.74 -10.02
C GLN A 241 13.87 18.14 -11.25
N PRO A 242 15.05 18.66 -11.61
CA PRO A 242 15.86 18.06 -12.67
C PRO A 242 16.35 16.67 -12.26
N GLY A 243 16.29 15.70 -13.17
CA GLY A 243 16.84 14.35 -12.93
C GLY A 243 15.92 13.39 -12.16
N HIS A 244 14.61 13.67 -12.06
CA HIS A 244 13.62 12.66 -11.61
C HIS A 244 13.46 11.49 -12.61
N GLU A 245 14.18 11.53 -13.72
CA GLU A 245 14.14 10.51 -14.76
C GLU A 245 15.16 9.42 -14.53
N PHE A 246 14.85 8.31 -13.83
CA PHE A 246 15.56 7.04 -14.09
C PHE A 246 14.69 5.84 -13.72
N ILE A 247 13.98 5.29 -14.72
CA ILE A 247 13.53 3.89 -14.66
C ILE A 247 14.69 3.04 -15.16
N THR A 248 15.65 2.78 -14.28
CA THR A 248 16.86 1.99 -14.55
C THR A 248 16.76 0.62 -13.89
N GLY A 249 15.69 -0.12 -14.19
CA GLY A 249 15.53 -1.50 -13.75
C GLY A 249 15.35 -2.43 -14.95
N PRO A 250 15.85 -3.68 -14.92
CA PRO A 250 15.51 -4.67 -15.93
C PRO A 250 13.99 -4.85 -15.95
N ILE A 251 13.40 -4.66 -17.12
CA ILE A 251 11.96 -4.84 -17.32
C ILE A 251 11.75 -6.14 -18.09
N ALA A 252 11.10 -7.12 -17.45
CA ALA A 252 10.64 -8.32 -18.11
C ALA A 252 9.15 -8.18 -18.48
N GLY A 253 8.80 -8.52 -19.72
CA GLY A 253 7.42 -8.64 -20.20
C GLY A 253 6.90 -7.46 -21.05
N GLY A 254 5.97 -7.77 -21.97
CA GLY A 254 5.49 -6.84 -23.00
C GLY A 254 4.83 -5.57 -22.45
N ASN A 255 4.02 -5.68 -21.39
CA ASN A 255 3.33 -4.52 -20.80
C ASN A 255 4.29 -3.42 -20.35
N ALA A 256 5.41 -3.81 -19.75
CA ALA A 256 6.34 -2.88 -19.16
C ALA A 256 7.31 -2.29 -20.21
N ALA A 257 7.55 -3.00 -21.33
CA ALA A 257 8.19 -2.41 -22.51
C ALA A 257 7.33 -1.29 -23.12
N ILE A 258 6.02 -1.53 -23.28
CA ILE A 258 5.08 -0.50 -23.75
C ILE A 258 5.01 0.67 -22.76
N ALA A 259 4.94 0.41 -21.46
CA ALA A 259 4.92 1.47 -20.45
C ALA A 259 6.15 2.38 -20.54
N ARG A 260 7.35 1.83 -20.80
CA ARG A 260 8.56 2.63 -21.08
C ARG A 260 8.44 3.46 -22.36
N ALA A 261 7.91 2.89 -23.44
CA ALA A 261 7.70 3.64 -24.67
C ALA A 261 6.75 4.82 -24.44
N VAL A 262 5.68 4.63 -23.66
CA VAL A 262 4.77 5.71 -23.25
C VAL A 262 5.51 6.77 -22.44
N HIS A 263 6.32 6.36 -21.46
CA HIS A 263 7.14 7.30 -20.67
C HIS A 263 8.03 8.15 -21.58
N THR A 264 8.74 7.53 -22.53
CA THR A 264 9.58 8.27 -23.50
C THR A 264 8.76 9.26 -24.34
N ILE A 265 7.58 8.86 -24.82
CA ILE A 265 6.71 9.74 -25.63
C ILE A 265 6.23 10.93 -24.81
N VAL A 266 5.76 10.70 -23.57
CA VAL A 266 5.28 11.77 -22.67
C VAL A 266 6.37 12.82 -22.39
N HIS A 267 7.64 12.41 -22.35
CA HIS A 267 8.76 13.35 -22.16
C HIS A 267 9.24 14.01 -23.45
N SER A 268 8.92 13.43 -24.62
CA SER A 268 9.41 13.92 -25.92
C SER A 268 8.39 14.77 -26.67
N GLU A 269 7.10 14.64 -26.33
CA GLU A 269 5.99 15.31 -27.01
C GLU A 269 5.03 15.95 -26.01
N PRO A 270 4.34 17.06 -26.38
CA PRO A 270 3.30 17.67 -25.55
C PRO A 270 2.03 16.82 -25.51
N VAL A 271 2.08 15.73 -24.74
CA VAL A 271 0.98 14.83 -24.41
C VAL A 271 0.30 15.34 -23.14
N GLN A 272 -1.03 15.38 -23.13
CA GLN A 272 -1.80 15.88 -21.99
C GLN A 272 -2.27 14.76 -21.04
N ALA A 273 -2.45 13.54 -21.58
CA ALA A 273 -2.90 12.39 -20.80
C ALA A 273 -2.50 11.07 -21.45
N VAL A 274 -2.44 10.02 -20.65
CA VAL A 274 -2.32 8.64 -21.12
C VAL A 274 -3.63 7.90 -20.81
N VAL A 275 -4.16 7.18 -21.79
CA VAL A 275 -5.36 6.36 -21.63
C VAL A 275 -5.01 4.89 -21.86
N ALA A 276 -5.33 4.04 -20.91
CA ALA A 276 -5.17 2.60 -21.00
C ALA A 276 -6.54 1.92 -21.02
N PHE A 277 -6.83 1.15 -22.07
CA PHE A 277 -7.94 0.20 -22.04
C PHE A 277 -7.44 -1.15 -21.53
N SER A 278 -7.95 -1.63 -20.39
CA SER A 278 -7.46 -2.87 -19.77
C SER A 278 -8.55 -3.62 -19.02
N VAL A 279 -8.70 -4.92 -19.30
CA VAL A 279 -9.68 -5.80 -18.64
C VAL A 279 -9.23 -6.18 -17.23
N THR A 280 -7.93 -6.44 -17.04
CA THR A 280 -7.35 -6.86 -15.76
C THR A 280 -6.70 -5.73 -14.97
N GLY A 281 -6.47 -4.58 -15.60
CA GLY A 281 -5.78 -3.43 -15.01
C GLY A 281 -4.24 -3.53 -15.07
N ALA A 282 -3.68 -4.63 -15.58
CA ALA A 282 -2.22 -4.84 -15.64
C ALA A 282 -1.48 -3.76 -16.45
N THR A 283 -2.13 -3.21 -17.49
CA THR A 283 -1.58 -2.10 -18.28
C THR A 283 -1.49 -0.82 -17.46
N ALA A 284 -2.54 -0.48 -16.71
CA ALA A 284 -2.55 0.68 -15.82
C ALA A 284 -1.53 0.52 -14.69
N GLN A 285 -1.37 -0.68 -14.15
CA GLN A 285 -0.33 -0.98 -13.14
C GLN A 285 1.07 -0.75 -13.70
N ALA A 286 1.34 -1.21 -14.94
CA ALA A 286 2.63 -0.98 -15.59
C ALA A 286 2.90 0.51 -15.84
N LEU A 287 1.88 1.29 -16.21
CA LEU A 287 1.97 2.74 -16.39
C LEU A 287 2.15 3.50 -15.07
N SER A 288 1.44 3.10 -14.02
CA SER A 288 1.56 3.66 -12.65
C SER A 288 3.00 3.61 -12.14
N LYS A 289 3.70 2.50 -12.42
CA LYS A 289 5.13 2.33 -12.08
C LYS A 289 6.02 3.37 -12.76
N MET A 290 5.62 3.88 -13.93
CA MET A 290 6.41 4.85 -14.68
C MET A 290 6.36 6.26 -14.08
N ARG A 291 5.46 6.53 -13.12
CA ARG A 291 5.36 7.83 -12.45
C ARG A 291 5.31 9.00 -13.45
N LEU A 292 4.44 8.84 -14.44
CA LEU A 292 4.28 9.78 -15.54
C LEU A 292 3.93 11.18 -15.01
N SER A 293 4.44 12.21 -15.66
CA SER A 293 4.14 13.62 -15.38
C SER A 293 2.73 14.05 -15.79
N VAL A 294 1.98 13.15 -16.44
CA VAL A 294 0.62 13.37 -16.93
C VAL A 294 -0.34 12.35 -16.31
N PRO A 295 -1.62 12.70 -16.13
CA PRO A 295 -2.60 11.78 -15.58
C PRO A 295 -2.82 10.54 -16.46
N VAL A 296 -3.10 9.41 -15.83
CA VAL A 296 -3.42 8.14 -16.49
C VAL A 296 -4.90 7.82 -16.30
N LEU A 297 -5.62 7.59 -17.39
CA LEU A 297 -6.99 7.11 -17.39
C LEU A 297 -7.03 5.62 -17.65
N LEU A 298 -7.54 4.82 -16.71
CA LEU A 298 -7.91 3.43 -16.95
C LEU A 298 -9.37 3.33 -17.41
N LEU A 299 -9.59 2.84 -18.62
CA LEU A 299 -10.89 2.41 -19.13
C LEU A 299 -11.01 0.90 -19.00
N THR A 300 -12.06 0.42 -18.34
CA THR A 300 -12.26 -1.02 -18.11
C THR A 300 -13.74 -1.41 -18.08
N PRO A 301 -14.13 -2.58 -18.62
CA PRO A 301 -15.48 -3.11 -18.45
C PRO A 301 -15.72 -3.68 -17.05
N ASN A 302 -14.66 -3.98 -16.30
CA ASN A 302 -14.74 -4.65 -15.01
C ASN A 302 -14.77 -3.63 -13.85
N MET A 303 -15.93 -3.52 -13.20
CA MET A 303 -16.14 -2.61 -12.07
C MET A 303 -15.20 -2.86 -10.88
N ARG A 304 -14.87 -4.12 -10.58
CA ARG A 304 -13.91 -4.44 -9.52
C ARG A 304 -12.51 -3.96 -9.89
N VAL A 305 -12.08 -4.16 -11.14
CA VAL A 305 -10.78 -3.65 -11.61
C VAL A 305 -10.74 -2.12 -11.56
N MET A 306 -11.85 -1.45 -11.90
CA MET A 306 -11.99 0.00 -11.74
C MET A 306 -11.78 0.44 -10.28
N ARG A 307 -12.43 -0.22 -9.32
CA ARG A 307 -12.26 0.09 -7.89
C ARG A 307 -10.86 -0.24 -7.39
N GLN A 308 -10.32 -1.40 -7.76
CA GLN A 308 -8.97 -1.85 -7.38
C GLN A 308 -7.84 -1.00 -7.97
N ALA A 309 -8.12 -0.17 -8.99
CA ALA A 309 -7.15 0.76 -9.52
C ALA A 309 -6.94 2.00 -8.62
N CYS A 310 -7.75 2.20 -7.57
CA CYS A 310 -7.62 3.36 -6.68
C CYS A 310 -6.29 3.45 -5.92
N LEU A 311 -5.55 2.34 -5.82
CA LEU A 311 -4.20 2.31 -5.21
C LEU A 311 -3.07 2.52 -6.24
N LEU A 312 -3.38 2.67 -7.53
CA LEU A 312 -2.37 2.92 -8.55
C LEU A 312 -2.10 4.43 -8.65
N TYR A 313 -0.87 4.83 -8.39
CA TYR A 313 -0.42 6.21 -8.50
C TYR A 313 -0.76 6.84 -9.86
N GLY A 314 -1.32 8.05 -9.83
CA GLY A 314 -1.62 8.84 -11.02
C GLY A 314 -2.72 8.24 -11.92
N VAL A 315 -3.36 7.14 -11.51
CA VAL A 315 -4.42 6.47 -12.28
C VAL A 315 -5.79 6.90 -11.76
N GLN A 316 -6.63 7.41 -12.65
CA GLN A 316 -8.08 7.45 -12.44
C GLN A 316 -8.76 6.43 -13.32
N ALA A 317 -9.66 5.63 -12.76
CA ALA A 317 -10.38 4.62 -13.51
C ALA A 317 -11.82 5.05 -13.82
N ARG A 318 -12.33 4.64 -14.99
CA ARG A 318 -13.72 4.80 -15.42
C ARG A 318 -14.20 3.52 -16.08
N GLN A 319 -15.47 3.19 -15.85
CA GLN A 319 -16.09 2.07 -16.53
C GLN A 319 -16.31 2.41 -18.00
N ALA A 320 -15.98 1.47 -18.89
CA ALA A 320 -16.26 1.55 -20.32
C ALA A 320 -16.63 0.17 -20.85
N ALA A 321 -17.59 0.10 -21.78
CA ALA A 321 -17.92 -1.15 -22.45
C ALA A 321 -16.71 -1.69 -23.24
N THR A 322 -16.68 -3.00 -23.49
CA THR A 322 -15.64 -3.60 -24.33
C THR A 322 -15.78 -3.10 -25.77
N PRO A 323 -14.79 -2.38 -26.33
CA PRO A 323 -14.82 -1.93 -27.70
C PRO A 323 -14.54 -3.09 -28.67
N GLU A 324 -15.11 -3.02 -29.87
CA GLU A 324 -14.93 -4.02 -30.91
C GLU A 324 -13.69 -3.72 -31.76
N HIS A 325 -13.41 -2.43 -31.99
CA HIS A 325 -12.33 -1.95 -32.83
C HIS A 325 -11.46 -0.92 -32.11
N THR A 326 -10.19 -0.81 -32.54
CA THR A 326 -9.26 0.18 -31.97
C THR A 326 -9.74 1.61 -32.14
N ARG A 327 -10.46 1.93 -33.22
CA ARG A 327 -11.05 3.26 -33.40
C ARG A 327 -12.04 3.60 -32.28
N ASP A 328 -12.79 2.62 -31.78
CA ASP A 328 -13.76 2.83 -30.72
C ASP A 328 -13.06 3.09 -29.38
N VAL A 329 -11.89 2.45 -29.15
CA VAL A 329 -11.02 2.77 -28.01
C VAL A 329 -10.57 4.24 -28.08
N LEU A 330 -10.12 4.70 -29.25
CA LEU A 330 -9.66 6.09 -29.45
C LEU A 330 -10.81 7.09 -29.21
N GLU A 331 -12.00 6.79 -29.73
CA GLU A 331 -13.18 7.64 -29.56
C GLU A 331 -13.60 7.74 -28.08
N ILE A 332 -13.75 6.61 -27.39
CA ILE A 332 -14.11 6.59 -25.96
C ILE A 332 -13.03 7.29 -25.13
N ALA A 333 -11.75 7.05 -25.43
CA ALA A 333 -10.63 7.71 -24.77
C ALA A 333 -10.70 9.23 -24.94
N GLY A 334 -10.86 9.72 -26.17
CA GLY A 334 -10.91 11.14 -26.45
C GLY A 334 -12.11 11.83 -25.83
N GLN A 335 -13.31 11.24 -25.96
CA GLN A 335 -14.52 11.77 -25.31
C GLN A 335 -14.39 11.84 -23.79
N THR A 336 -13.79 10.82 -23.18
CA THR A 336 -13.62 10.78 -21.71
C THR A 336 -12.60 11.82 -21.24
N VAL A 337 -11.45 11.95 -21.93
CA VAL A 337 -10.43 12.96 -21.62
C VAL A 337 -10.99 14.38 -21.75
N LEU A 338 -11.71 14.66 -22.84
CA LEU A 338 -12.37 15.96 -23.05
C LEU A 338 -13.39 16.26 -21.93
N LYS A 339 -14.19 15.26 -21.53
CA LYS A 339 -15.18 15.40 -20.45
C LYS A 339 -14.55 15.64 -19.08
N LEU A 340 -13.38 15.06 -18.83
CA LEU A 340 -12.61 15.28 -17.60
C LEU A 340 -11.88 16.63 -17.59
N GLY A 341 -11.82 17.33 -18.73
CA GLY A 341 -11.12 18.61 -18.85
C GLY A 341 -9.59 18.46 -18.77
N TRP A 342 -9.05 17.27 -19.05
CA TRP A 342 -7.61 17.02 -19.02
C TRP A 342 -6.89 17.49 -20.29
N ALA A 343 -7.63 17.60 -21.40
CA ALA A 343 -7.12 18.10 -22.67
C ALA A 343 -8.27 18.71 -23.50
N GLY A 344 -7.93 19.54 -24.48
CA GLY A 344 -8.82 20.16 -25.46
C GLY A 344 -8.63 19.61 -26.88
N LYS A 345 -9.49 20.07 -27.81
CA LYS A 345 -9.39 19.71 -29.24
C LYS A 345 -8.05 20.18 -29.82
N GLY A 346 -7.42 19.33 -30.63
CA GLY A 346 -6.10 19.58 -31.20
C GLY A 346 -4.92 19.21 -30.30
N GLU A 347 -5.16 18.89 -29.02
CA GLU A 347 -4.12 18.38 -28.13
C GLU A 347 -3.95 16.86 -28.26
N ARG A 348 -2.79 16.35 -27.82
CA ARG A 348 -2.42 14.95 -27.99
C ARG A 348 -2.59 14.13 -26.71
N ILE A 349 -3.06 12.91 -26.88
CA ILE A 349 -3.08 11.86 -25.86
C ILE A 349 -2.34 10.62 -26.36
N VAL A 350 -1.88 9.77 -25.44
CA VAL A 350 -1.36 8.44 -25.77
C VAL A 350 -2.39 7.40 -25.36
N VAL A 351 -2.82 6.56 -26.28
CA VAL A 351 -3.77 5.48 -26.04
C VAL A 351 -3.06 4.13 -26.12
N VAL A 352 -3.25 3.31 -25.09
CA VAL A 352 -2.61 2.01 -24.93
C VAL A 352 -3.67 0.93 -24.76
N SER A 353 -3.55 -0.18 -25.49
CA SER A 353 -4.49 -1.30 -25.39
C SER A 353 -3.84 -2.66 -25.68
N GLY A 354 -4.50 -3.71 -25.23
CA GLY A 354 -4.21 -5.10 -25.58
C GLY A 354 -5.07 -5.62 -26.73
N ARG A 355 -4.47 -6.36 -27.66
CA ARG A 355 -5.20 -7.12 -28.68
C ARG A 355 -5.06 -8.63 -28.46
N PRO A 356 -6.13 -9.41 -28.67
CA PRO A 356 -7.50 -8.99 -29.00
C PRO A 356 -8.19 -8.22 -27.86
N LEU A 357 -9.03 -7.24 -28.21
CA LEU A 357 -9.74 -6.39 -27.24
C LEU A 357 -10.68 -7.23 -26.37
N GLY A 358 -10.80 -6.88 -25.09
CA GLY A 358 -11.65 -7.61 -24.16
C GLY A 358 -11.07 -8.92 -23.60
N GLN A 359 -9.89 -9.34 -24.05
CA GLN A 359 -9.23 -10.56 -23.55
C GLN A 359 -8.04 -10.22 -22.64
N PRO A 360 -7.85 -10.96 -21.53
CA PRO A 360 -6.62 -10.88 -20.74
C PRO A 360 -5.38 -11.30 -21.54
N GLY A 361 -4.21 -10.78 -21.17
CA GLY A 361 -2.93 -11.42 -21.50
C GLY A 361 -1.88 -10.60 -22.26
N SER A 362 -2.24 -9.49 -22.92
CA SER A 362 -1.22 -8.66 -23.58
C SER A 362 -1.56 -7.18 -23.60
N THR A 363 -0.52 -6.33 -23.62
CA THR A 363 -0.56 -4.93 -24.05
C THR A 363 0.41 -4.80 -25.20
N ASN A 364 -0.07 -4.49 -26.40
CA ASN A 364 0.72 -4.55 -27.62
C ASN A 364 0.40 -3.45 -28.63
N THR A 365 -0.54 -2.56 -28.32
CA THR A 365 -0.92 -1.44 -29.18
C THR A 365 -0.70 -0.13 -28.43
N LEU A 366 -0.03 0.81 -29.10
CA LEU A 366 0.19 2.17 -28.65
C LEU A 366 -0.13 3.11 -29.81
N VAL A 367 -0.91 4.16 -29.55
CA VAL A 367 -1.28 5.18 -30.52
C VAL A 367 -1.10 6.57 -29.89
N VAL A 368 -0.40 7.47 -30.58
CA VAL A 368 -0.45 8.91 -30.28
C VAL A 368 -1.63 9.48 -31.07
N HIS A 369 -2.60 10.08 -30.39
CA HIS A 369 -3.86 10.51 -30.97
C HIS A 369 -4.11 11.99 -30.68
N THR A 370 -4.52 12.75 -31.70
CA THR A 370 -4.94 14.15 -31.58
C THR A 370 -6.45 14.21 -31.44
N LEU A 371 -6.93 14.93 -30.42
CA LEU A 371 -8.35 15.07 -30.04
C LEU A 371 -9.21 15.96 -30.93
#